data_AF-A0A521A1F3-F1
#
_entry.id   AF-A0A521A1F3-F1
#
_cell.length_a   1.000
_cell.length_b   1.000
_cell.length_c   1.000
_cell.angle_alpha   90.00
_cell.angle_beta   90.00
_cell.angle_gamma   90.00
#
_symmetry.space_group_name_H-M   'P 1'
#
loop_
_entity.id
_entity.type
_entity.pdbx_description
1 polymer ?
#
loop_
_entity_poly.entity_id
_entity_poly.type
_entity_poly.pdbx_seq_one_letter_code
_entity_poly.pdbx_strand_id
1 'polypeptide(L)' 'TDSRGKAVYNKYLSDRRAKSTRDYIISKGIDPKRIESAIGYGEERLLNGCDGSIRCTSDQHQLNRRSEFIIVNM' A
#
# COMPACT_ATOMS: atom_id res chain seq x y z
N THR A 1 0.51 1.78 -4.42
CA THR A 1 1.29 1.50 -5.65
C THR A 1 1.72 2.83 -6.23
N ASP A 2 2.58 2.83 -7.25
CA ASP A 2 2.75 4.05 -8.06
C ASP A 2 1.62 4.15 -9.10
N SER A 3 1.63 5.23 -9.88
CA SER A 3 0.63 5.55 -10.92
C SER A 3 0.84 4.81 -12.24
N ARG A 4 1.85 3.95 -12.36
CA ARG A 4 2.11 3.25 -13.61
C ARG A 4 1.21 2.01 -13.68
N GLY A 5 0.45 1.90 -14.77
CA GLY A 5 -0.49 0.80 -14.99
C GLY A 5 -1.95 1.23 -14.82
N LYS A 6 -2.87 0.28 -14.89
CA LYS A 6 -4.31 0.57 -14.75
C LYS A 6 -4.65 0.76 -13.27
N ALA A 7 -5.38 1.83 -12.94
CA ALA A 7 -5.86 2.13 -11.59
C ALA A 7 -6.50 0.91 -10.88
N VAL A 8 -7.39 0.19 -11.59
CA VAL A 8 -8.06 -1.02 -11.07
C VAL A 8 -7.07 -2.12 -10.69
N TYR A 9 -6.05 -2.33 -11.53
CA TYR A 9 -5.00 -3.31 -11.25
C TYR A 9 -4.14 -2.87 -10.07
N ASN A 10 -3.80 -1.58 -10.00
CA ASN A 10 -3.05 -0.99 -8.90
C ASN A 10 -3.78 -1.14 -7.56
N LYS A 11 -5.10 -0.91 -7.55
CA LYS A 11 -5.97 -1.15 -6.40
C LYS A 11 -5.91 -2.62 -5.96
N TYR A 12 -6.17 -3.55 -6.87
CA TYR A 12 -6.09 -4.99 -6.61
C TYR A 12 -4.71 -5.43 -6.08
N LEU A 13 -3.62 -4.98 -6.72
CA LEU A 13 -2.25 -5.32 -6.33
C LEU A 13 -1.92 -4.81 -4.92
N SER A 14 -2.30 -3.57 -4.61
CA SER A 14 -2.06 -2.99 -3.28
C SER A 14 -2.84 -3.74 -2.18
N ASP A 15 -4.09 -4.14 -2.47
CA ASP A 15 -4.95 -4.85 -1.52
C ASP A 15 -4.39 -6.24 -1.23
N ARG A 16 -3.92 -6.95 -2.26
CA ARG A 16 -3.21 -8.21 -2.09
C ARG A 16 -1.95 -8.07 -1.24
N ARG A 17 -1.15 -7.00 -1.44
CA ARG A 17 0.06 -6.76 -0.62
C ARG A 17 -0.31 -6.50 0.84
N ALA A 18 -1.33 -5.69 1.10
CA ALA A 18 -1.80 -5.41 2.46
C ALA A 18 -2.27 -6.68 3.17
N LYS A 19 -3.12 -7.48 2.51
CA LYS A 19 -3.61 -8.77 3.06
C LYS A 19 -2.48 -9.77 3.30
N SER A 20 -1.56 -9.92 2.34
CA SER A 20 -0.40 -10.80 2.51
C SER A 20 0.49 -10.38 3.69
N THR A 21 0.64 -9.08 3.92
CA THR A 21 1.42 -8.56 5.05
C THR A 21 0.73 -8.87 6.37
N ARG A 22 -0.58 -8.63 6.47
CA ARG A 22 -1.40 -9.03 7.63
C ARG A 22 -1.26 -10.52 7.91
N ASP A 23 -1.45 -11.36 6.89
CA ASP A 23 -1.43 -12.81 7.03
C ASP A 23 -0.06 -13.31 7.50
N TYR A 24 1.02 -12.70 7.01
CA TYR A 24 2.37 -12.97 7.49
C TYR A 24 2.52 -12.62 8.97
N ILE A 25 2.07 -11.44 9.40
CA ILE A 25 2.18 -11.01 10.81
C ILE A 25 1.38 -11.94 11.73
N ILE A 26 0.18 -12.36 11.32
CA ILE A 26 -0.62 -13.36 12.04
C ILE A 26 0.13 -14.70 12.12
N SER A 27 0.77 -15.13 11.03
CA SER A 27 1.57 -16.37 11.02
C SER A 27 2.77 -16.33 11.98
N LYS A 28 3.18 -15.12 12.41
CA LYS A 28 4.23 -14.91 13.42
C LYS A 28 3.69 -14.84 14.85
N GLY A 29 2.41 -15.14 15.07
CA GLY A 29 1.81 -15.25 16.40
C GLY A 29 1.15 -13.98 16.92
N ILE A 30 1.00 -12.94 16.10
CA ILE A 30 0.20 -11.77 16.47
C ILE A 30 -1.29 -12.10 16.36
N ASP A 31 -2.04 -11.85 17.43
CA ASP A 31 -3.49 -12.02 17.44
C ASP A 31 -4.15 -11.17 16.33
N PRO A 32 -4.93 -11.79 15.41
CA PRO A 32 -5.65 -11.07 14.36
C PRO A 32 -6.49 -9.89 14.86
N LYS A 33 -7.00 -9.95 16.09
CA LYS A 33 -7.78 -8.88 16.71
C LYS A 33 -6.98 -7.60 16.94
N ARG A 34 -5.64 -7.66 16.93
CA ARG A 34 -4.75 -6.49 17.03
C ARG A 34 -4.58 -5.74 15.70
N ILE A 35 -5.11 -6.27 14.61
CA ILE A 35 -5.01 -5.65 13.29
C ILE A 35 -6.40 -5.12 12.92
N GLU A 36 -6.61 -3.83 13.11
CA GLU A 36 -7.90 -3.19 12.79
C GLU A 36 -8.22 -3.25 11.30
N SER A 37 -7.21 -3.05 10.44
CA SER A 37 -7.41 -3.06 9.00
C SER A 37 -6.14 -3.41 8.21
N ALA A 38 -6.34 -3.94 7.01
CA ALA A 38 -5.29 -4.20 6.03
C ALA A 38 -5.82 -3.79 4.65
N ILE A 39 -5.62 -2.53 4.28
CA ILE A 39 -6.29 -1.90 3.13
C ILE A 39 -5.27 -1.55 2.05
N GLY A 40 -5.59 -1.92 0.81
CA GLY A 40 -4.89 -1.45 -0.38
C GLY A 40 -5.53 -0.19 -0.97
N TYR A 41 -4.77 0.90 -1.07
CA TYR A 41 -5.23 2.17 -1.65
C TYR A 41 -4.92 2.34 -3.13
N GLY A 42 -4.20 1.42 -3.77
CA GLY A 42 -3.73 1.58 -5.13
C GLY A 42 -2.90 2.86 -5.26
N GLU A 43 -3.29 3.71 -6.20
CA GLU A 43 -2.69 5.03 -6.44
C GLU A 43 -3.53 6.19 -5.86
N GLU A 44 -4.52 5.92 -5.00
CA GLU A 44 -5.38 6.96 -4.41
C GLU A 44 -4.68 7.80 -3.34
N ARG A 45 -3.50 7.37 -2.85
CA ARG A 45 -2.74 8.02 -1.77
C ARG A 45 -1.25 8.14 -2.09
N LEU A 46 -0.93 8.83 -3.19
CA LEU A 46 0.45 9.14 -3.58
C LEU A 46 1.06 10.18 -2.61
N LEU A 47 2.37 10.08 -2.35
CA LEU A 47 3.12 11.03 -1.52
C LEU A 47 3.60 12.25 -2.29
N ASN A 48 3.55 12.18 -3.62
CA ASN A 48 4.03 13.22 -4.51
C ASN A 48 3.07 13.37 -5.70
N GLY A 49 3.31 14.39 -6.53
CA GLY A 49 2.49 14.68 -7.71
C GLY A 49 2.66 13.69 -8.87
N CYS A 50 3.24 12.50 -8.68
CA CYS A 50 3.41 11.51 -9.72
C CYS A 50 2.12 10.73 -9.98
N ASP A 51 1.05 11.41 -10.34
CA ASP A 51 -0.31 10.89 -10.56
C ASP A 51 -0.58 10.45 -12.02
N GLY A 52 0.44 10.54 -12.88
CA GLY A 52 0.34 10.24 -14.31
C GLY A 52 0.12 11.46 -15.19
N SER A 53 -0.12 12.64 -14.62
CA SER A 53 -0.20 13.91 -15.37
C SER A 53 1.18 14.50 -15.72
N ILE A 54 2.21 14.15 -14.95
CA ILE A 54 3.59 14.60 -15.14
C ILE A 54 4.54 13.42 -15.31
N ARG A 55 5.66 13.66 -16.00
CA ARG A 55 6.75 12.69 -16.07
C ARG A 55 7.53 12.69 -14.75
N CYS A 56 7.64 11.53 -14.13
CA CYS A 56 8.41 11.31 -12.91
C CYS A 56 9.61 10.38 -13.12
N THR A 57 10.60 10.49 -12.26
CA THR A 57 11.74 9.58 -12.20
C THR A 57 11.36 8.25 -11.55
N SER A 58 12.18 7.21 -11.75
CA SER A 58 11.98 5.91 -11.09
C SER A 58 11.96 6.03 -9.57
N ASP A 59 12.82 6.87 -9.01
CA ASP A 59 12.94 7.11 -7.57
C ASP A 59 11.69 7.79 -7.02
N GLN A 60 11.14 8.78 -7.72
CA GLN A 60 9.89 9.41 -7.34
C GLN A 60 8.72 8.42 -7.34
N HIS A 61 8.65 7.51 -8.33
CA HIS A 61 7.66 6.44 -8.31
C HIS A 61 7.92 5.43 -7.17
N GLN A 62 9.18 5.17 -6.81
CA GLN A 62 9.54 4.24 -5.74
C GLN A 62 9.00 4.71 -4.37
N LEU A 63 8.96 6.02 -4.12
CA LEU A 63 8.37 6.60 -2.91
C LEU A 63 6.87 6.20 -2.74
N ASN A 64 6.14 6.07 -3.85
CA ASN A 64 4.73 5.65 -3.82
C ASN A 64 4.54 4.13 -3.66
N ARG A 65 5.58 3.33 -3.93
CA ARG A 65 5.57 1.87 -3.75
C ARG A 65 5.94 1.49 -2.32
N ARG A 66 5.06 1.78 -1.36
CA ARG A 66 5.26 1.55 0.08
C ARG A 66 4.08 0.81 0.73
N SER A 67 4.33 0.31 1.94
CA SER A 67 3.33 -0.15 2.91
C SER A 67 3.56 0.61 4.21
N GLU A 68 2.49 1.11 4.82
CA GLU A 68 2.54 1.85 6.09
C GLU A 68 1.95 1.02 7.23
N PHE A 69 2.49 1.19 8.43
CA PHE A 69 2.00 0.56 9.66
C PHE A 69 1.66 1.67 10.64
N ILE A 70 0.39 1.75 11.03
CA ILE A 70 -0.12 2.80 11.91
C ILE A 70 -0.53 2.15 13.23
N ILE A 71 0.04 2.65 14.33
CA ILE A 71 -0.34 2.24 15.68
C ILE A 71 -1.49 3.15 16.11
N VAL A 72 -2.65 2.56 16.35
CA VAL A 72 -3.92 3.27 16.59
C VAL A 72 -4.18 3.54 18.06
N ASN A 73 -3.77 2.64 18.96
CA ASN A 73 -3.89 2.75 20.40
C ASN A 73 -2.68 2.09 21.09
N MET A 74 -2.26 2.60 22.24
CA MET A 74 -1.19 2.03 23.10
C MET A 74 -1.76 1.43 24.37
#